data_AF-A0AAW0KRW0-F1
#
_entry.id   AF-A0AAW0KRW0-F1
#
_cell.length_a   1.000
_cell.length_b   1.000
_cell.length_c   1.000
_cell.angle_alpha   90.00
_cell.angle_beta   90.00
_cell.angle_gamma   90.00
#
_symmetry.space_group_name_H-M   'P 1'
#
loop_
_entity.id
_entity.type
_entity.pdbx_description
1 polymer ?
#
loop_
_entity_poly.entity_id
_entity_poly.type
_entity_poly.pdbx_seq_one_letter_code
_entity_poly.pdbx_strand_id
1 'polypeptide(L)'
;MLHKNSSAAKEPLSIAEDSVIKILDTLYHDRDYPRFFVLETIARVPYFAFMSVLHMYESFGWWRRADYIKVHFAESWNEMHHLLIMEELGGNAWWIDRFLAQHIAVAYYFMTALMYVISPRMAYHFSECVEGHAFETYDKFIKAQGEELKKLPAPEVAVKYYTGGDLYLFDEFQTARTPNSRRPKIGNVISFDVFQYDSFTCSTMSFGTTK
;
A
#
# COMPACT_ATOMS: atom_id res chain seq x y z
N MET A 1 -4.11 -27.99 -27.45
CA MET A 1 -3.30 -28.41 -26.27
C MET A 1 -2.56 -27.17 -25.80
N LEU A 2 -2.76 -26.58 -24.63
CA LEU A 2 -3.19 -27.09 -23.33
C LEU A 2 -4.17 -26.11 -22.67
N HIS A 3 -5.41 -26.54 -22.45
CA HIS A 3 -6.30 -25.94 -21.45
C HIS A 3 -5.72 -26.32 -20.08
N LYS A 4 -5.12 -25.36 -19.37
CA LYS A 4 -4.73 -25.57 -17.97
C LYS A 4 -5.95 -25.29 -17.10
N ASN A 5 -6.78 -26.33 -16.93
CA ASN A 5 -7.69 -26.42 -15.79
C ASN A 5 -6.83 -26.38 -14.52
N SER A 6 -6.83 -25.26 -13.82
CA SER A 6 -6.17 -25.13 -12.52
C SER A 6 -7.24 -24.93 -11.45
N SER A 7 -7.88 -26.04 -11.06
CA SER A 7 -8.38 -26.16 -9.69
C SER A 7 -7.15 -26.36 -8.80
N ALA A 8 -6.36 -25.31 -8.62
CA ALA A 8 -5.24 -25.30 -7.69
C ALA A 8 -5.81 -25.10 -6.29
N ALA A 9 -5.44 -25.98 -5.36
CA ALA A 9 -5.53 -25.66 -3.96
C ALA A 9 -4.85 -24.30 -3.75
N LYS A 10 -5.60 -23.32 -3.23
CA LYS A 10 -5.03 -22.02 -2.89
C LYS A 10 -4.00 -22.25 -1.80
N GLU A 11 -2.79 -21.72 -1.98
CA GLU A 11 -1.76 -21.70 -0.94
C GLU A 11 -2.36 -21.13 0.36
N PRO A 12 -2.00 -21.63 1.55
CA PRO A 12 -2.62 -21.20 2.81
C PRO A 12 -2.48 -19.68 3.04
N LEU A 13 -1.45 -19.06 2.46
CA LEU A 13 -1.25 -17.61 2.46
C LEU A 13 -2.36 -16.88 1.68
N SER A 14 -2.72 -17.39 0.50
CA SER A 14 -3.82 -16.88 -0.33
C SER A 14 -5.20 -17.00 0.34
N ILE A 15 -5.40 -17.99 1.21
CA ILE A 15 -6.67 -18.17 1.93
C ILE A 15 -6.82 -17.12 3.04
N ALA A 16 -5.74 -16.80 3.76
CA ALA A 16 -5.77 -15.77 4.80
C ALA A 16 -5.99 -14.37 4.19
N GLU A 17 -5.32 -14.08 3.07
CA GLU A 17 -5.47 -12.86 2.27
C GLU A 17 -6.92 -12.66 1.81
N ASP A 18 -7.44 -13.65 1.08
CA ASP A 18 -8.81 -13.65 0.56
C ASP A 18 -9.84 -13.44 1.69
N SER A 19 -9.56 -13.97 2.88
CA SER A 19 -10.49 -13.89 4.01
C SER A 19 -10.52 -12.48 4.60
N VAL A 20 -9.37 -11.85 4.84
CA VAL A 20 -9.30 -10.47 5.36
C VAL A 20 -9.95 -9.50 4.38
N ILE A 21 -9.64 -9.63 3.09
CA ILE A 21 -10.16 -8.74 2.04
C ILE A 21 -11.66 -8.95 1.85
N LYS A 22 -12.16 -10.19 1.81
CA LYS A 22 -13.61 -10.45 1.72
C LYS A 22 -14.39 -9.93 2.93
N ILE A 23 -13.81 -9.99 4.12
CA ILE A 23 -14.42 -9.44 5.32
C ILE A 23 -14.55 -7.92 5.19
N LEU A 24 -13.50 -7.24 4.73
CA LEU A 24 -13.52 -5.79 4.48
C LEU A 24 -14.52 -5.43 3.37
N ASP A 25 -14.55 -6.17 2.26
CA ASP A 25 -15.49 -5.95 1.15
C ASP A 25 -16.95 -6.12 1.59
N THR A 26 -17.22 -7.09 2.46
CA THR A 26 -18.57 -7.33 2.99
C THR A 26 -18.98 -6.26 3.99
N LEU A 27 -18.06 -5.79 4.84
CA LEU A 27 -18.33 -4.77 5.85
C LEU A 27 -18.58 -3.38 5.24
N TYR A 28 -17.98 -3.10 4.08
CA TYR A 28 -17.98 -1.77 3.45
C TYR A 28 -18.64 -1.72 2.06
N HIS A 29 -19.56 -2.64 1.76
CA HIS A 29 -20.18 -2.84 0.44
C HIS A 29 -20.72 -1.56 -0.25
N ASP A 30 -21.13 -0.53 0.52
CA ASP A 30 -21.65 0.75 -0.01
C ASP A 30 -20.97 1.99 0.64
N ARG A 31 -19.76 1.82 1.18
CA ARG A 31 -19.02 2.88 1.90
C ARG A 31 -17.59 2.98 1.40
N ASP A 32 -17.41 3.56 0.21
CA ASP A 32 -16.12 3.61 -0.49
C ASP A 32 -15.02 4.37 0.28
N TYR A 33 -15.24 5.62 0.70
CA TYR A 33 -14.20 6.39 1.41
C TYR A 33 -13.79 5.77 2.76
N PRO A 34 -14.72 5.27 3.61
CA PRO A 34 -14.34 4.52 4.80
C PRO A 34 -13.56 3.23 4.49
N ARG A 35 -13.94 2.51 3.42
CA ARG A 35 -13.19 1.32 2.98
C ARG A 35 -11.75 1.67 2.62
N PHE A 36 -11.56 2.72 1.82
CA PHE A 36 -10.24 3.20 1.44
C PHE A 36 -9.45 3.66 2.66
N PHE A 37 -10.05 4.44 3.56
CA PHE A 37 -9.39 4.82 4.81
C PHE A 37 -8.86 3.61 5.61
N VAL A 38 -9.66 2.53 5.74
CA VAL A 38 -9.22 1.32 6.43
C VAL A 38 -8.09 0.63 5.65
N LEU A 39 -8.21 0.51 4.33
CA LEU A 39 -7.18 -0.09 3.47
C LEU A 39 -5.86 0.67 3.58
N GLU A 40 -5.86 2.00 3.44
CA GLU A 40 -4.66 2.85 3.56
C GLU A 40 -4.03 2.79 4.95
N THR A 41 -4.86 2.65 5.99
CA THR A 41 -4.36 2.46 7.37
C THR A 41 -3.58 1.15 7.51
N ILE A 42 -4.00 0.11 6.78
CA ILE A 42 -3.40 -1.23 6.79
C ILE A 42 -2.21 -1.30 5.82
N ALA A 43 -2.30 -0.67 4.65
CA ALA A 43 -1.30 -0.71 3.57
C ALA A 43 0.07 -0.17 4.00
N ARG A 44 0.10 0.82 4.90
CA ARG A 44 1.36 1.36 5.43
C ARG A 44 2.09 0.46 6.44
N VAL A 45 1.39 -0.51 7.03
CA VAL A 45 1.88 -1.31 8.17
C VAL A 45 3.06 -2.24 7.81
N PRO A 46 3.06 -2.95 6.67
CA PRO A 46 4.17 -3.82 6.27
C PRO A 46 5.50 -3.06 6.22
N TYR A 47 5.53 -1.86 5.64
CA TYR A 47 6.75 -1.06 5.55
C TYR A 47 7.29 -0.66 6.93
N PHE A 48 6.40 -0.30 7.87
CA PHE A 48 6.80 -0.05 9.26
C PHE A 48 7.35 -1.31 9.93
N ALA A 49 6.74 -2.47 9.70
CA ALA A 49 7.21 -3.75 10.22
C ALA A 49 8.60 -4.12 9.65
N PHE A 50 8.81 -3.95 8.34
CA PHE A 50 10.08 -4.25 7.68
C PHE A 50 11.20 -3.35 8.19
N MET A 51 10.95 -2.04 8.28
CA MET A 51 11.90 -1.09 8.88
C MET A 51 12.23 -1.45 10.34
N SER A 52 11.23 -1.82 11.14
CA SER A 52 11.43 -2.20 12.55
C SER A 52 12.36 -3.42 12.68
N VAL A 53 12.17 -4.44 11.82
CA VAL A 53 13.03 -5.62 11.79
C VAL A 53 14.43 -5.28 11.28
N LEU A 54 14.54 -4.48 10.21
CA LEU A 54 15.84 -4.04 9.68
C LEU A 54 16.64 -3.25 10.73
N HIS A 55 16.02 -2.29 11.42
CA HIS A 55 16.65 -1.56 12.51
C HIS A 55 17.10 -2.47 13.66
N MET A 56 16.33 -3.51 13.97
CA MET A 56 16.71 -4.51 14.96
C MET A 56 17.95 -5.30 14.53
N TYR A 57 18.01 -5.71 13.26
CA TYR A 57 19.17 -6.38 12.68
C TYR A 57 20.43 -5.50 12.70
N GLU A 58 20.29 -4.19 12.43
CA GLU A 58 21.39 -3.24 12.54
C GLU A 58 21.87 -3.10 13.99
N SER A 59 20.94 -3.01 14.94
CA SER A 59 21.23 -2.85 16.37
C SER A 59 21.93 -4.08 16.97
N PHE A 60 21.59 -5.27 16.48
CA PHE A 60 22.27 -6.51 16.85
C PHE A 60 23.57 -6.77 16.08
N GLY A 61 23.88 -5.93 15.09
CA GLY A 61 25.07 -6.08 14.25
C GLY A 61 25.00 -7.27 13.28
N TRP A 62 23.80 -7.78 13.00
CA TRP A 62 23.61 -8.92 12.10
C TRP A 62 23.67 -8.53 10.63
N TRP A 63 23.09 -7.38 10.28
CA TRP A 63 23.01 -6.92 8.90
C TRP A 63 22.78 -5.41 8.84
N ARG A 64 23.31 -4.72 7.82
CA ARG A 64 23.16 -3.27 7.64
C ARG A 64 22.90 -2.96 6.17
N ARG A 65 21.77 -2.32 5.87
CA ARG A 65 21.34 -1.93 4.51
C ARG A 65 20.48 -0.68 4.59
N ALA A 66 21.15 0.47 4.62
CA ALA A 66 20.49 1.79 4.68
C ALA A 66 19.53 2.02 3.50
N ASP A 67 19.83 1.48 2.32
CA ASP A 67 18.99 1.64 1.12
C ASP A 67 17.58 1.04 1.31
N TYR A 68 17.47 -0.11 1.99
CA TYR A 68 16.18 -0.77 2.23
C TYR A 68 15.34 -0.01 3.25
N ILE A 69 15.97 0.50 4.31
CA ILE A 69 15.29 1.35 5.30
C ILE A 69 14.76 2.61 4.63
N LYS A 70 15.55 3.24 3.75
CA LYS A 70 15.17 4.45 3.04
C LYS A 70 14.00 4.22 2.09
N VAL A 71 14.00 3.13 1.32
CA VAL A 71 12.89 2.80 0.41
C VAL A 71 11.61 2.50 1.20
N HIS A 72 11.68 1.65 2.23
CA HIS A 72 10.49 1.37 3.06
C HIS A 72 9.97 2.59 3.80
N PHE A 73 10.84 3.54 4.16
CA PHE A 73 10.40 4.81 4.72
C PHE A 73 9.65 5.64 3.68
N ALA A 74 10.16 5.71 2.44
CA ALA A 74 9.51 6.41 1.35
C ALA A 74 8.16 5.78 0.95
N GLU A 75 8.07 4.44 0.92
CA GLU A 75 6.82 3.70 0.72
C GLU A 75 5.81 4.01 1.84
N SER A 76 6.22 3.88 3.11
CA SER A 76 5.37 4.21 4.26
C SER A 76 4.90 5.67 4.26
N TRP A 77 5.77 6.58 3.82
CA TRP A 77 5.45 8.00 3.66
C TRP A 77 4.40 8.23 2.57
N ASN A 78 4.47 7.49 1.46
CA ASN A 78 3.49 7.55 0.40
C ASN A 78 2.11 7.10 0.85
N GLU A 79 2.00 5.92 1.46
CA GLU A 79 0.75 5.38 2.01
C GLU A 79 0.16 6.30 3.10
N MET A 80 1.01 7.00 3.87
CA MET A 80 0.53 7.99 4.84
C MET A 80 -0.18 9.16 4.15
N HIS A 81 0.31 9.63 3.01
CA HIS A 81 -0.36 10.71 2.27
C HIS A 81 -1.68 10.24 1.67
N HIS A 82 -1.74 9.00 1.20
CA HIS A 82 -2.98 8.36 0.76
C HIS A 82 -4.01 8.32 1.90
N LEU A 83 -3.59 7.90 3.10
CA LEU A 83 -4.44 7.92 4.29
C LEU A 83 -4.97 9.33 4.59
N LEU A 84 -4.11 10.35 4.64
CA LEU A 84 -4.50 11.73 4.92
C LEU A 84 -5.52 12.26 3.90
N ILE A 85 -5.37 11.87 2.64
CA ILE A 85 -6.33 12.22 1.58
C ILE A 85 -7.69 11.57 1.87
N MET A 86 -7.72 10.30 2.28
CA MET A 86 -8.97 9.63 2.65
C MET A 86 -9.62 10.24 3.88
N GLU A 87 -8.83 10.76 4.83
CA GLU A 87 -9.35 11.52 5.97
C GLU A 87 -9.99 12.84 5.53
N GLU A 88 -9.37 13.58 4.60
CA GLU A 88 -9.93 14.82 4.04
C GLU A 88 -11.25 14.56 3.27
N LEU A 89 -11.36 13.40 2.63
CA LEU A 89 -12.59 12.93 1.98
C LEU A 89 -13.64 12.36 2.94
N GLY A 90 -13.39 12.38 4.26
CA GLY A 90 -14.34 11.95 5.29
C GLY A 90 -14.35 10.45 5.58
N GLY A 91 -13.34 9.69 5.13
CA GLY A 91 -13.20 8.25 5.38
C GLY A 91 -13.07 7.91 6.87
N ASN A 92 -12.59 8.83 7.70
CA ASN A 92 -12.42 8.65 9.15
C ASN A 92 -13.59 9.17 10.01
N ALA A 93 -14.73 9.52 9.39
CA ALA A 93 -15.85 10.18 10.06
C ALA A 93 -16.45 9.36 11.22
N TRP A 94 -16.42 8.03 11.14
CA TRP A 94 -17.03 7.16 12.15
C TRP A 94 -15.96 6.55 13.06
N TRP A 95 -16.25 6.51 14.37
CA TRP A 95 -15.31 5.97 15.35
C TRP A 95 -15.08 4.46 15.19
N ILE A 96 -16.10 3.72 14.72
CA ILE A 96 -16.02 2.26 14.51
C ILE A 96 -14.99 1.93 13.44
N ASP A 97 -14.95 2.69 12.35
CA ASP A 97 -13.99 2.47 11.26
C ASP A 97 -12.56 2.72 11.73
N ARG A 98 -12.34 3.78 12.53
CA ARG A 98 -11.05 4.07 13.17
C ARG A 98 -10.63 2.96 14.14
N PHE A 99 -11.55 2.52 14.99
CA PHE A 99 -11.29 1.45 15.96
C PHE A 99 -10.92 0.15 15.24
N LEU A 100 -11.68 -0.24 14.22
CA LEU A 100 -11.41 -1.43 13.42
C LEU A 100 -10.05 -1.35 12.73
N ALA A 101 -9.77 -0.25 12.02
CA ALA A 101 -8.51 -0.05 11.32
C ALA A 101 -7.30 -0.14 12.25
N GLN A 102 -7.38 0.48 13.43
CA GLN A 102 -6.30 0.45 14.42
C GLN A 102 -6.01 -0.96 14.95
N HIS A 103 -7.05 -1.74 15.26
CA HIS A 103 -6.86 -3.10 15.79
C HIS A 103 -6.34 -4.06 14.72
N ILE A 104 -6.85 -3.95 13.49
CA ILE A 104 -6.32 -4.71 12.35
C ILE A 104 -4.86 -4.33 12.11
N ALA A 105 -4.51 -3.03 12.11
CA ALA A 105 -3.14 -2.58 11.92
C ALA A 105 -2.16 -3.15 12.96
N VAL A 106 -2.55 -3.21 14.24
CA VAL A 106 -1.71 -3.80 15.30
C VAL A 106 -1.52 -5.30 15.06
N ALA A 107 -2.59 -6.05 14.80
CA ALA A 107 -2.48 -7.49 14.51
C ALA A 107 -1.63 -7.75 13.26
N TYR A 108 -1.83 -6.93 12.23
CA TYR A 108 -1.12 -7.02 10.96
C TYR A 108 0.37 -6.69 11.08
N TYR A 109 0.74 -5.75 11.96
CA TYR A 109 2.13 -5.44 12.28
C TYR A 109 2.87 -6.68 12.82
N PHE A 110 2.34 -7.34 13.83
CA PHE A 110 3.00 -8.51 14.41
C PHE A 110 3.11 -9.66 13.40
N MET A 111 2.06 -9.86 12.59
CA MET A 111 2.06 -10.88 11.54
C MET A 111 3.14 -10.59 10.47
N THR A 112 3.18 -9.37 9.93
CA THR A 112 4.13 -8.99 8.87
C THR A 112 5.56 -8.93 9.38
N ALA A 113 5.79 -8.45 10.61
CA ALA A 113 7.10 -8.47 11.25
C ALA A 113 7.63 -9.91 11.41
N LEU A 114 6.81 -10.83 11.94
CA LEU A 114 7.18 -12.23 12.08
C LEU A 114 7.43 -12.89 10.71
N MET A 115 6.57 -12.60 9.73
CA MET A 115 6.72 -13.09 8.36
C MET A 115 8.04 -12.63 7.74
N TYR A 116 8.40 -11.36 7.93
CA TYR A 116 9.64 -10.78 7.43
C TYR A 116 10.88 -11.38 8.10
N VAL A 117 10.82 -11.64 9.42
CA VAL A 117 11.90 -12.33 10.15
C VAL A 117 12.10 -13.75 9.62
N ILE A 118 11.01 -14.49 9.36
CA ILE A 118 11.08 -15.88 8.86
C ILE A 118 11.55 -15.91 7.40
N SER A 119 10.95 -15.08 6.55
CA SER A 119 11.23 -15.03 5.11
C SER A 119 10.83 -13.66 4.53
N PRO A 120 11.79 -12.75 4.30
CA PRO A 120 11.52 -11.47 3.66
C PRO A 120 10.83 -11.62 2.30
N ARG A 121 11.20 -12.65 1.52
CA ARG A 121 10.58 -12.93 0.21
C ARG A 121 9.09 -13.22 0.33
N MET A 122 8.69 -13.96 1.37
CA MET A 122 7.28 -14.25 1.63
C MET A 122 6.52 -12.99 2.04
N ALA A 123 7.13 -12.15 2.89
CA ALA A 123 6.54 -10.89 3.32
C ALA A 123 6.35 -9.90 2.16
N TYR A 124 7.32 -9.81 1.25
CA TYR A 124 7.22 -8.98 0.05
C TYR A 124 6.14 -9.49 -0.91
N HIS A 125 6.07 -10.79 -1.17
CA HIS A 125 5.01 -11.38 -2.00
C HIS A 125 3.62 -11.15 -1.39
N PHE A 126 3.50 -11.26 -0.06
CA PHE A 126 2.25 -10.96 0.64
C PHE A 126 1.83 -9.50 0.45
N SER A 127 2.76 -8.55 0.61
CA SER A 127 2.51 -7.12 0.38
C SER A 127 2.05 -6.84 -1.05
N GLU A 128 2.74 -7.42 -2.04
CA GLU A 128 2.40 -7.29 -3.46
C GLU A 128 1.00 -7.83 -3.77
N CYS A 129 0.60 -8.94 -3.16
CA CYS A 129 -0.75 -9.46 -3.28
C CYS A 129 -1.80 -8.51 -2.69
N VAL A 130 -1.55 -7.94 -1.51
CA VAL A 130 -2.46 -6.96 -0.87
C VAL A 130 -2.60 -5.70 -1.73
N GLU A 131 -1.49 -5.18 -2.24
CA GLU A 131 -1.46 -4.02 -3.14
C GLU A 131 -2.25 -4.29 -4.44
N GLY A 132 -2.10 -5.48 -5.03
CA GLY A 132 -2.85 -5.88 -6.22
C GLY A 132 -4.37 -5.85 -6.00
N HIS A 133 -4.84 -6.27 -4.83
CA HIS A 133 -6.27 -6.21 -4.49
C HIS A 133 -6.76 -4.79 -4.19
N ALA A 134 -5.92 -3.96 -3.55
CA ALA A 134 -6.23 -2.55 -3.35
C ALA A 134 -6.36 -1.84 -4.71
N PHE A 135 -5.46 -2.11 -5.64
CA PHE A 135 -5.52 -1.61 -7.02
C PHE A 135 -6.84 -1.99 -7.70
N GLU A 136 -7.26 -3.25 -7.65
CA GLU A 136 -8.52 -3.68 -8.26
C GLU A 136 -9.73 -2.95 -7.66
N THR A 137 -9.67 -2.63 -6.37
CA THR A 137 -10.73 -1.91 -5.67
C THR A 137 -10.82 -0.47 -6.15
N TYR A 138 -9.70 0.23 -6.23
CA TYR A 138 -9.65 1.60 -6.76
C TYR A 138 -10.05 1.66 -8.23
N ASP A 139 -9.55 0.75 -9.06
CA ASP A 139 -9.88 0.70 -10.50
C ASP A 139 -11.39 0.52 -10.73
N LYS A 140 -12.05 -0.33 -9.95
CA LYS A 140 -13.51 -0.49 -9.98
C LYS A 140 -14.24 0.80 -9.59
N PHE A 141 -13.79 1.47 -8.52
CA PHE A 141 -14.39 2.73 -8.06
C PHE A 141 -14.24 3.87 -9.08
N ILE A 142 -13.04 4.05 -9.63
CA ILE A 142 -12.75 5.09 -10.64
C ILE A 142 -13.58 4.84 -11.90
N LYS A 143 -13.69 3.58 -12.36
CA LYS A 143 -14.53 3.23 -13.51
C LYS A 143 -16.01 3.49 -13.26
N ALA A 144 -16.49 3.28 -12.03
CA ALA A 144 -17.89 3.50 -11.68
C ALA A 144 -18.26 4.99 -11.51
N GLN A 145 -17.38 5.77 -10.87
CA GLN A 145 -17.67 7.15 -10.44
C GLN A 145 -16.87 8.23 -11.20
N GLY A 146 -16.13 7.84 -12.24
CA GLY A 146 -15.14 8.71 -12.86
C GLY A 146 -15.70 10.05 -13.37
N GLU A 147 -16.85 10.06 -14.02
CA GLU A 147 -17.43 11.30 -14.55
C GLU A 147 -17.81 12.32 -13.44
N GLU A 148 -18.18 11.84 -12.25
CA GLU A 148 -18.47 12.69 -11.09
C GLU A 148 -17.17 13.16 -10.43
N LEU A 149 -16.20 12.26 -10.24
CA LEU A 149 -14.89 12.57 -9.64
C LEU A 149 -14.10 13.61 -10.45
N LYS A 150 -14.27 13.65 -11.76
CA LYS A 150 -13.69 14.67 -12.66
C LYS A 150 -14.13 16.09 -12.34
N LYS A 151 -15.32 16.26 -11.75
CA LYS A 151 -15.94 17.57 -11.47
C LYS A 151 -15.54 18.12 -10.10
N LEU A 152 -15.04 17.26 -9.21
CA LEU A 152 -14.66 17.65 -7.86
C LEU A 152 -13.22 18.21 -7.83
N PRO A 153 -12.97 19.27 -7.04
CA PRO A 153 -11.62 19.77 -6.83
C PRO A 153 -10.78 18.72 -6.09
N ALA A 154 -9.50 18.62 -6.44
CA ALA A 154 -8.58 17.74 -5.72
C ALA A 154 -8.40 18.22 -4.26
N PRO A 155 -8.30 17.31 -3.27
CA PRO A 155 -8.04 17.67 -1.89
C PRO A 155 -6.73 18.42 -1.72
N GLU A 156 -6.66 19.34 -0.76
CA GLU A 156 -5.51 20.22 -0.57
C GLU A 156 -4.26 19.41 -0.20
N VAL A 157 -4.42 18.35 0.60
CA VAL A 157 -3.33 17.44 0.97
C VAL A 157 -2.74 16.76 -0.26
N ALA A 158 -3.59 16.29 -1.19
CA ALA A 158 -3.13 15.66 -2.44
C ALA A 158 -2.36 16.67 -3.29
N VAL A 159 -2.88 17.89 -3.43
CA VAL A 159 -2.22 18.97 -4.19
C VAL A 159 -0.83 19.23 -3.63
N LYS A 160 -0.74 19.45 -2.31
CA LYS A 160 0.51 19.74 -1.63
C LYS A 160 1.53 18.61 -1.76
N TYR A 161 1.10 17.34 -1.72
CA TYR A 161 2.02 16.21 -1.81
C TYR A 161 2.60 16.04 -3.21
N TYR A 162 1.76 15.97 -4.26
CA TYR A 162 2.27 15.67 -5.61
C TYR A 162 2.74 16.91 -6.40
N THR A 163 2.42 18.13 -5.97
CA THR A 163 2.99 19.37 -6.55
C THR A 163 3.91 20.15 -5.61
N GLY A 164 4.10 19.65 -4.39
CA GLY A 164 5.02 20.23 -3.42
C GLY A 164 6.46 20.29 -3.93
N GLY A 165 7.24 21.21 -3.37
CA GLY A 165 8.65 21.37 -3.74
C GLY A 165 9.57 20.25 -3.26
N ASP A 166 9.15 19.47 -2.26
CA ASP A 166 9.94 18.37 -1.69
C ASP A 166 9.39 17.00 -2.13
N LEU A 167 9.75 16.61 -3.36
CA LEU A 167 9.41 15.30 -3.95
C LEU A 167 10.51 14.26 -3.73
N TYR A 168 11.45 14.52 -2.81
CA TYR A 168 12.61 13.64 -2.61
C TYR A 168 12.18 12.21 -2.30
N LEU A 169 11.36 12.02 -1.27
CA LEU A 169 10.86 10.69 -0.91
C LEU A 169 9.99 10.09 -2.01
N PHE A 170 9.26 10.92 -2.76
CA PHE A 170 8.41 10.47 -3.86
C PHE A 170 9.22 9.87 -5.02
N ASP A 171 10.37 10.45 -5.35
CA ASP A 171 11.28 9.89 -6.36
C ASP A 171 12.02 8.64 -5.83
N GLU A 172 12.33 8.59 -4.54
CA GLU A 172 13.13 7.52 -3.94
C GLU A 172 12.43 6.16 -3.88
N PHE A 173 11.11 6.11 -3.66
CA PHE A 173 10.40 4.83 -3.68
C PHE A 173 10.24 4.28 -5.11
N GLN A 174 10.35 5.11 -6.16
CA GLN A 174 10.14 4.72 -7.56
C GLN A 174 11.35 3.99 -8.17
N THR A 175 11.71 2.85 -7.58
CA THR A 175 12.91 2.09 -7.95
C THR A 175 12.86 1.46 -9.37
N ALA A 176 11.66 1.31 -9.95
CA ALA A 176 11.45 0.67 -11.25
C ALA A 176 11.47 1.62 -12.45
N ARG A 177 11.56 2.94 -12.24
CA ARG A 177 11.50 3.96 -13.31
C ARG A 177 12.61 4.98 -13.14
N THR A 178 12.85 5.76 -14.20
CA THR A 178 13.82 6.87 -14.12
C THR A 178 13.28 7.95 -13.18
N PRO A 179 14.12 8.52 -12.29
CA PRO A 179 13.72 9.62 -11.41
C PRO A 179 13.09 10.76 -12.22
N ASN A 180 12.08 11.44 -11.67
CA ASN A 180 11.32 12.51 -12.33
C ASN A 180 10.49 12.10 -13.56
N SER A 181 10.48 10.84 -13.98
CA SER A 181 9.64 10.40 -15.12
C SER A 181 8.15 10.41 -14.80
N ARG A 182 7.78 10.34 -13.52
CA ARG A 182 6.40 10.39 -13.03
C ARG A 182 6.21 11.68 -12.23
N ARG A 183 5.44 12.62 -12.78
CA ARG A 183 4.90 13.78 -12.05
C ARG A 183 3.41 13.88 -12.35
N PRO A 184 2.54 13.43 -11.43
CA PRO A 184 1.10 13.51 -11.64
C PRO A 184 0.67 14.97 -11.86
N LYS A 185 -0.12 15.22 -12.91
CA LYS A 185 -0.76 16.52 -13.10
C LYS A 185 -2.06 16.54 -12.31
N ILE A 186 -2.06 17.24 -11.18
CA ILE A 186 -3.23 17.31 -10.31
C ILE A 186 -4.16 18.43 -10.80
N GLY A 187 -5.35 18.07 -11.26
CA GLY A 187 -6.38 19.02 -11.69
C GLY A 187 -7.78 18.73 -11.15
N ASN A 188 -8.05 17.50 -10.69
CA ASN A 188 -9.35 17.04 -10.19
C ASN A 188 -9.20 15.79 -9.31
N VAL A 189 -10.27 15.31 -8.67
CA VAL A 189 -10.24 14.05 -7.89
C VAL A 189 -9.93 12.83 -8.76
N ILE A 190 -10.11 12.88 -10.09
CA ILE A 190 -9.60 11.83 -10.99
C ILE A 190 -8.08 11.79 -11.10
N SER A 191 -7.39 12.88 -10.75
CA SER A 191 -5.92 12.89 -10.70
C SER A 191 -5.37 11.95 -9.61
N PHE A 192 -6.25 11.28 -8.84
CA PHE A 192 -6.03 10.09 -8.02
C PHE A 192 -5.65 8.83 -8.81
N ASP A 193 -5.45 8.92 -10.12
CA ASP A 193 -4.68 7.93 -10.89
C ASP A 193 -3.28 7.65 -10.25
N VAL A 194 -2.84 8.47 -9.29
CA VAL A 194 -1.64 8.18 -8.49
C VAL A 194 -1.76 6.90 -7.66
N PHE A 195 -2.94 6.58 -7.12
CA PHE A 195 -3.17 5.33 -6.37
C PHE A 195 -3.03 4.09 -7.25
N GLN A 196 -3.19 4.26 -8.58
CA GLN A 196 -3.21 3.16 -9.54
C GLN A 196 -1.80 2.66 -9.92
N TYR A 197 -0.73 3.38 -9.54
CA TYR A 197 0.65 3.08 -10.00
C TYR A 197 1.69 2.92 -8.89
N ASP A 198 1.28 2.86 -7.62
CA ASP A 198 2.21 2.73 -6.48
C ASP A 198 2.66 1.26 -6.26
N SER A 199 1.98 0.30 -6.91
CA SER A 199 2.12 -1.16 -6.74
C SER A 199 3.27 -1.84 -7.51
N PHE A 200 4.32 -1.13 -7.93
CA PHE A 200 5.36 -1.72 -8.81
C PHE A 200 6.81 -1.62 -8.30
N THR A 201 7.03 -1.67 -6.99
CA THR A 201 8.39 -1.48 -6.43
C THR A 201 8.88 -2.55 -5.46
N CYS A 202 8.01 -3.49 -5.07
CA CYS A 202 8.41 -4.58 -4.17
C CYS A 202 9.22 -5.71 -4.88
N SER A 203 9.07 -5.88 -6.20
CA SER A 203 9.60 -7.06 -6.92
C SER A 203 11.07 -6.94 -7.36
N THR A 204 11.73 -5.77 -7.18
CA THR A 204 13.11 -5.53 -7.65
C THR A 204 14.18 -5.48 -6.56
N MET A 205 13.82 -5.64 -5.27
CA MET A 205 14.81 -5.95 -4.25
C MET A 205 15.24 -7.42 -4.38
N SER A 206 15.98 -7.72 -5.45
CA SER A 206 16.72 -8.96 -5.59
C SER A 206 17.61 -9.09 -4.37
N PHE A 207 17.28 -10.03 -3.47
CA PHE A 207 18.24 -10.57 -2.52
C PHE A 207 19.32 -11.25 -3.35
N GLY A 208 20.26 -10.44 -3.86
CA GLY A 208 21.47 -10.94 -4.44
C GLY A 208 22.19 -11.70 -3.35
N THR A 209 22.12 -13.03 -3.41
CA THR A 209 23.09 -13.89 -2.73
C THR A 209 24.45 -13.55 -3.29
N THR A 210 25.15 -12.62 -2.64
CA THR A 210 26.55 -12.35 -2.86
C THR A 210 27.27 -12.66 -1.56
N LYS A 211 27.85 -13.87 -1.54
CA LYS A 211 29.20 -14.04 -0.99
C LYS A 211 30.18 -13.26 -1.85
#